data_AF-A0A368U167-F1
#
_entry.id   AF-A0A368U167-F1
#
_cell.length_a   1.000
_cell.length_b   1.000
_cell.length_c   1.000
_cell.angle_alpha   90.00
_cell.angle_beta   90.00
_cell.angle_gamma   90.00
#
_symmetry.space_group_name_H-M   'P 1'
#
loop_
_entity.id
_entity.type
_entity.pdbx_description
1 polymer ?
#
loop_
_entity_poly.entity_id
_entity_poly.type
_entity_poly.pdbx_seq_one_letter_code
_entity_poly.pdbx_strand_id
1 'polypeptide(L)'
;MSSPKHPADDTPSAGQEPINDYLEGQRTLLELKCCAPKTLSVLIHDLSQPMSRSLEQALARSLAAGDIPGFQPTDTLMPAMMRALGLAREDLDQDPIIHALRTTCNSCSKVGTCWLALRYQAPREECRRFCPNAKALEARAADPDSRGPAN
;
A
#
# COMPACT_ATOMS: atom_id res chain seq x y z
N MET A 1 39.22 18.09 -36.45
CA MET A 1 38.17 17.12 -36.88
C MET A 1 38.49 15.80 -36.19
N SER A 2 37.69 15.12 -35.39
CA SER A 2 36.36 15.31 -34.80
C SER A 2 36.33 14.33 -33.62
N SER A 3 36.13 14.79 -32.39
CA SER A 3 35.92 13.89 -31.24
C SER A 3 34.48 13.36 -31.29
N PRO A 4 34.23 12.05 -31.07
CA PRO A 4 32.88 11.53 -31.01
C PRO A 4 32.19 12.04 -29.74
N LYS A 5 31.13 12.81 -29.92
CA LYS A 5 30.20 13.22 -28.87
C LYS A 5 29.40 11.98 -28.47
N HIS A 6 29.72 11.37 -27.32
CA HIS A 6 28.83 10.37 -26.73
C HIS A 6 27.54 11.08 -26.29
N PRO A 7 26.36 10.60 -26.72
CA PRO A 7 25.10 11.08 -26.18
C PRO A 7 24.99 10.61 -24.73
N ALA A 8 24.61 11.53 -23.84
CA ALA A 8 24.28 11.21 -22.47
C ALA A 8 23.13 10.19 -22.45
N ASP A 9 23.39 9.02 -21.88
CA ASP A 9 22.36 8.11 -21.40
C ASP A 9 21.69 8.75 -20.18
N ASP A 10 20.82 9.74 -20.41
CA ASP A 10 19.83 10.21 -19.44
C ASP A 10 18.63 9.26 -19.43
N THR A 11 18.87 7.97 -19.27
CA THR A 11 17.82 7.02 -18.90
C THR A 11 17.79 6.97 -17.38
N PRO A 12 16.74 7.46 -16.70
CA PRO A 12 16.64 7.34 -15.25
C PRO A 12 16.65 5.86 -14.89
N SER A 13 17.74 5.42 -14.24
CA SER A 13 17.86 4.09 -13.70
C SER A 13 16.67 3.86 -12.75
N ALA A 14 15.95 2.77 -12.96
CA ALA A 14 14.82 2.34 -12.14
C ALA A 14 15.29 2.16 -10.69
N GLY A 15 15.24 3.23 -9.89
CA GLY A 15 15.71 3.22 -8.51
C GLY A 15 16.24 4.55 -7.96
N GLN A 16 16.47 5.58 -8.78
CA GLN A 16 16.94 6.88 -8.29
C GLN A 16 15.82 7.93 -8.35
N GLU A 17 15.05 8.05 -7.27
CA GLU A 17 14.25 9.25 -7.02
C GLU A 17 15.22 10.44 -6.93
N PRO A 18 15.04 11.51 -7.74
CA PRO A 18 15.86 12.70 -7.63
C PRO A 18 15.84 13.21 -6.18
N ILE A 19 16.99 13.63 -5.66
CA ILE A 19 17.08 14.12 -4.27
C ILE A 19 16.10 15.26 -3.99
N ASN A 20 15.79 16.07 -5.00
CA ASN A 20 14.81 17.15 -4.90
C ASN A 20 13.40 16.62 -4.64
N ASP A 21 12.95 15.61 -5.40
CA ASP A 21 11.64 14.97 -5.23
C ASP A 21 11.51 14.35 -3.82
N TYR A 22 12.58 13.72 -3.35
CA TYR A 22 12.65 13.16 -2.00
C TYR A 22 12.45 14.25 -0.94
N LEU A 23 13.21 15.35 -1.03
CA LEU A 23 13.14 16.45 -0.07
C LEU A 23 11.78 17.16 -0.11
N GLU A 24 11.23 17.35 -1.31
CA GLU A 24 9.90 17.94 -1.51
C GLU A 24 8.84 17.08 -0.82
N GLY A 25 8.80 15.77 -1.11
CA GLY A 25 7.84 14.86 -0.50
C GLY A 25 7.94 14.81 1.02
N GLN A 26 9.16 14.78 1.57
CA GLN A 26 9.38 14.81 3.02
C GLN A 26 8.90 16.11 3.67
N ARG A 27 9.15 17.25 3.02
CA ARG A 27 8.69 18.56 3.50
C ARG A 27 7.17 18.62 3.53
N THR A 28 6.50 18.25 2.44
CA THR A 28 5.03 18.24 2.36
C THR A 28 4.44 17.29 3.41
N LEU A 29 5.03 16.11 3.60
CA LEU A 29 4.60 15.17 4.62
C LEU A 29 4.74 15.76 6.04
N LEU A 30 5.85 16.44 6.34
CA LEU A 30 6.05 17.08 7.63
C LEU A 30 5.03 18.20 7.88
N GLU A 31 4.79 19.06 6.88
CA GLU A 31 3.76 20.10 6.92
C GLU A 31 2.36 19.49 7.18
N LEU A 32 2.02 18.37 6.51
CA LEU A 32 0.77 17.64 6.75
C LEU A 32 0.68 17.08 8.18
N LYS A 33 1.75 16.45 8.69
CA LYS A 33 1.79 15.92 10.06
C LYS A 33 1.58 17.02 11.10
N CYS A 34 2.24 18.16 10.93
CA CYS A 34 2.22 19.26 11.90
C CYS A 34 0.96 20.12 11.81
N CYS A 35 0.54 20.48 10.59
CA CYS A 35 -0.44 21.54 10.37
C CYS A 35 -1.79 21.03 9.85
N ALA A 36 -1.84 19.84 9.24
CA ALA A 36 -3.06 19.31 8.64
C ALA A 36 -3.25 17.79 8.86
N PRO A 37 -3.24 17.30 10.11
CA PRO A 37 -3.29 15.86 10.41
C PRO A 37 -4.60 15.19 9.94
N LYS A 38 -5.71 15.93 9.87
CA LYS A 38 -6.97 15.42 9.30
C LYS A 38 -6.85 15.18 7.80
N THR A 39 -6.21 16.09 7.07
CA THR A 39 -5.94 15.92 5.64
C THR A 39 -5.00 14.73 5.42
N LEU A 40 -3.94 14.62 6.21
CA LEU A 40 -3.06 13.44 6.18
C LEU A 40 -3.84 12.13 6.39
N SER A 41 -4.76 12.10 7.36
CA SER A 41 -5.60 10.93 7.60
C SER A 41 -6.44 10.55 6.38
N VAL A 42 -7.03 11.53 5.68
CA VAL A 42 -7.76 11.25 4.43
C VAL A 42 -6.83 10.66 3.37
N LEU A 43 -5.65 11.26 3.16
CA LEU A 43 -4.69 10.79 2.15
C LEU A 43 -4.23 9.34 2.35
N ILE A 44 -4.05 8.91 3.61
CA ILE A 44 -3.58 7.54 3.90
C ILE A 44 -4.69 6.50 3.88
N HIS A 45 -5.95 6.88 4.18
CA HIS A 45 -7.10 5.96 4.22
C HIS A 45 -7.86 5.88 2.89
N ASP A 46 -7.81 6.92 2.06
CA ASP A 46 -8.39 6.91 0.72
C ASP A 46 -7.32 6.63 -0.34
N LEU A 47 -7.23 5.36 -0.76
CA LEU A 47 -6.28 4.91 -1.77
C LEU A 47 -6.55 5.50 -3.18
N SER A 48 -7.69 6.15 -3.41
CA SER A 48 -8.00 6.79 -4.69
C SER A 48 -7.63 8.27 -4.74
N GLN A 49 -7.34 8.86 -3.59
CA GLN A 49 -7.10 10.29 -3.47
C GLN A 49 -5.84 10.69 -4.28
N PRO A 50 -5.95 11.67 -5.20
CA PRO A 50 -4.81 12.14 -5.99
C PRO A 50 -3.73 12.79 -5.12
N MET A 51 -2.47 12.46 -5.41
CA MET A 51 -1.28 13.00 -4.74
C MET A 51 -0.14 13.17 -5.74
N SER A 52 0.87 13.97 -5.37
CA SER A 52 2.13 13.99 -6.10
C SER A 52 2.90 12.70 -5.84
N ARG A 53 3.68 12.25 -6.84
CA ARG A 53 4.53 11.07 -6.71
C ARG A 53 5.51 11.18 -5.54
N SER A 54 6.10 12.36 -5.34
CA SER A 54 7.02 12.66 -4.24
C SER A 54 6.36 12.45 -2.88
N LEU A 55 5.12 12.93 -2.70
CA LEU A 55 4.36 12.74 -1.48
C LEU A 55 3.98 11.27 -1.25
N GLU A 56 3.55 10.55 -2.29
CA GLU A 56 3.23 9.12 -2.18
C GLU A 56 4.42 8.29 -1.72
N GLN A 57 5.60 8.55 -2.27
CA GLN A 57 6.83 7.86 -1.89
C GLN A 57 7.22 8.19 -0.45
N ALA A 58 7.08 9.46 -0.03
CA ALA A 58 7.32 9.87 1.36
C ALA A 58 6.35 9.18 2.34
N LEU A 59 5.05 9.12 2.00
CA LEU A 59 4.04 8.42 2.78
C LEU A 59 4.35 6.93 2.89
N ALA A 60 4.64 6.27 1.77
CA ALA A 60 4.97 4.84 1.75
C ALA A 60 6.17 4.51 2.66
N ARG A 61 7.21 5.35 2.64
CA ARG A 61 8.36 5.22 3.56
C ARG A 61 7.95 5.41 5.01
N SER A 62 7.18 6.46 5.31
CA SER A 62 6.72 6.75 6.67
C SER A 62 5.79 5.67 7.22
N LEU A 63 4.97 5.05 6.37
CA LEU A 63 4.13 3.91 6.73
C LEU A 63 4.99 2.68 7.03
N ALA A 64 5.98 2.38 6.19
CA ALA A 64 6.90 1.27 6.41
C ALA A 64 7.72 1.41 7.70
N ALA A 65 8.03 2.65 8.12
CA ALA A 65 8.69 2.95 9.38
C ALA A 65 7.75 2.93 10.60
N GLY A 66 6.43 2.93 10.41
CA GLY A 66 5.46 3.05 11.50
C GLY A 66 5.30 4.47 12.06
N ASP A 67 5.75 5.49 11.33
CA ASP A 67 5.83 6.89 11.77
C ASP A 67 4.54 7.69 11.54
N ILE A 68 3.42 7.01 11.25
CA ILE A 68 2.10 7.61 11.08
C ILE A 68 1.19 7.13 12.22
N PRO A 69 1.03 7.95 13.28
CA PRO A 69 0.18 7.58 14.42
C PRO A 69 -1.26 7.34 13.99
N GLY A 70 -1.88 6.31 14.56
CA GLY A 70 -3.28 5.98 14.32
C GLY A 70 -3.59 5.30 12.99
N PHE A 71 -2.60 5.09 12.11
CA PHE A 71 -2.80 4.28 10.92
C PHE A 71 -2.78 2.78 11.27
N GLN A 72 -3.88 2.09 10.98
CA GLN A 72 -3.98 0.64 11.10
C GLN A 72 -4.11 0.01 9.71
N PRO A 73 -3.12 -0.80 9.26
CA PRO A 73 -3.18 -1.47 7.96
C PRO A 73 -4.45 -2.30 7.76
N THR A 74 -4.98 -2.88 8.84
CA THR A 74 -6.22 -3.66 8.79
C THR A 74 -7.46 -2.86 8.42
N ASP A 75 -7.52 -1.57 8.76
CA ASP A 75 -8.71 -0.77 8.49
C ASP A 75 -8.73 -0.25 7.03
N THR A 76 -7.56 -0.07 6.43
CA THR A 76 -7.41 0.47 5.07
C THR A 76 -6.99 -0.57 4.03
N LEU A 77 -5.87 -1.25 4.28
CA LEU A 77 -5.20 -2.07 3.29
C LEU A 77 -5.81 -3.46 3.18
N MET A 78 -6.22 -4.06 4.30
CA MET A 78 -6.78 -5.42 4.29
C MET A 78 -8.04 -5.52 3.44
N PRO A 79 -9.05 -4.62 3.54
CA PRO A 79 -10.23 -4.68 2.68
C PRO A 79 -9.90 -4.47 1.19
N ALA A 80 -8.94 -3.59 0.87
CA ALA A 80 -8.50 -3.38 -0.51
C ALA A 80 -7.75 -4.61 -1.06
N MET A 81 -6.89 -5.23 -0.24
CA MET A 81 -6.19 -6.47 -0.57
C MET A 81 -7.16 -7.63 -0.80
N MET A 82 -8.18 -7.77 0.04
CA MET A 82 -9.22 -8.81 -0.12
C MET A 82 -9.93 -8.66 -1.47
N ARG A 83 -10.35 -7.44 -1.84
CA ARG A 83 -10.94 -7.16 -3.15
C ARG A 83 -9.99 -7.49 -4.30
N ALA A 84 -8.72 -7.12 -4.19
CA ALA A 84 -7.70 -7.45 -5.20
C ALA A 84 -7.47 -8.97 -5.36
N LEU A 85 -7.71 -9.75 -4.31
CA LEU A 85 -7.62 -11.21 -4.31
C LEU A 85 -8.96 -11.91 -4.62
N GLY A 86 -10.04 -11.15 -4.85
CA GLY A 86 -11.36 -11.67 -5.20
C GLY A 86 -12.22 -12.15 -4.04
N LEU A 87 -11.95 -11.67 -2.81
CA LEU A 87 -12.71 -12.00 -1.60
C LEU A 87 -13.61 -10.81 -1.18
N ALA A 88 -14.90 -11.07 -0.91
CA ALA A 88 -15.79 -10.05 -0.34
C ALA A 88 -15.51 -9.87 1.15
N ARG A 89 -15.78 -8.68 1.70
CA ARG A 89 -15.44 -8.37 3.10
C ARG A 89 -16.28 -9.18 4.08
N GLU A 90 -17.55 -9.33 3.73
CA GLU A 90 -18.60 -9.98 4.50
C GLU A 90 -18.26 -11.46 4.75
N ASP A 91 -17.55 -12.09 3.81
CA ASP A 91 -17.13 -13.49 3.90
C ASP A 91 -16.08 -13.74 4.99
N LEU A 92 -15.33 -12.71 5.40
CA LEU A 92 -14.21 -12.87 6.35
C LEU A 92 -14.53 -12.36 7.76
N ASP A 93 -15.48 -11.42 7.91
CA ASP A 93 -15.80 -10.81 9.21
C ASP A 93 -16.36 -11.84 10.23
N GLN A 94 -16.87 -12.99 9.76
CA GLN A 94 -17.36 -14.09 10.60
C GLN A 94 -16.39 -15.29 10.70
N ASP A 95 -15.27 -15.26 9.98
CA ASP A 95 -14.32 -16.38 9.95
C ASP A 95 -13.38 -16.31 11.18
N PRO A 96 -13.23 -17.39 11.97
CA PRO A 96 -12.31 -17.43 13.10
C PRO A 96 -10.86 -17.03 12.77
N ILE A 97 -10.42 -17.18 11.51
CA ILE A 97 -9.07 -16.79 11.07
C ILE A 97 -8.87 -15.27 11.02
N ILE A 98 -9.94 -14.46 11.03
CA ILE A 98 -9.88 -13.01 10.87
C ILE A 98 -8.92 -12.36 11.88
N HIS A 99 -8.90 -12.84 13.13
CA HIS A 99 -8.01 -12.31 14.16
C HIS A 99 -6.52 -12.53 13.83
N ALA A 100 -6.17 -13.72 13.33
CA ALA A 100 -4.80 -14.03 12.93
C ALA A 100 -4.36 -13.20 11.70
N LEU A 101 -5.27 -13.04 10.72
CA LEU A 101 -5.02 -12.22 9.54
C LEU A 101 -4.84 -10.74 9.89
N ARG A 102 -5.68 -10.21 10.78
CA ARG A 102 -5.57 -8.84 11.28
C ARG A 102 -4.25 -8.59 12.01
N THR A 103 -3.87 -9.51 12.89
CA THR A 103 -2.58 -9.45 13.61
C THR A 103 -1.40 -9.43 12.64
N THR A 104 -1.41 -10.31 11.63
CA THR A 104 -0.38 -10.36 10.59
C THR A 104 -0.34 -9.08 9.75
N CYS A 105 -1.51 -8.53 9.41
CA CYS A 105 -1.59 -7.30 8.62
C CYS A 105 -1.07 -6.07 9.38
N ASN A 106 -1.47 -5.89 10.65
CA ASN A 106 -1.05 -4.75 11.47
C ASN A 106 0.45 -4.76 11.81
N SER A 107 1.09 -5.93 11.79
CA SER A 107 2.53 -6.09 12.03
C SER A 107 3.37 -6.20 10.74
N CYS A 108 2.75 -6.03 9.57
CA CYS A 108 3.39 -6.28 8.29
C CYS A 108 4.45 -5.23 7.94
N SER A 109 5.72 -5.66 7.84
CA SER A 109 6.84 -4.80 7.42
C SER A 109 6.76 -4.33 5.96
N LYS A 110 5.84 -4.89 5.16
CA LYS A 110 5.59 -4.49 3.77
C LYS A 110 4.45 -3.49 3.62
N VAL A 111 3.97 -2.89 4.71
CA VAL A 111 2.83 -1.95 4.71
C VAL A 111 2.98 -0.81 3.68
N GLY A 112 4.16 -0.18 3.59
CA GLY A 112 4.39 0.89 2.61
C GLY A 112 4.31 0.41 1.15
N THR A 113 4.90 -0.75 0.86
CA THR A 113 4.80 -1.39 -0.47
C THR A 113 3.36 -1.79 -0.79
N CYS A 114 2.65 -2.36 0.18
CA CYS A 114 1.25 -2.76 0.07
C CYS A 114 0.37 -1.55 -0.23
N TRP A 115 0.55 -0.44 0.50
CA TRP A 115 -0.18 0.80 0.30
C TRP A 115 0.00 1.34 -1.12
N LEU A 116 1.23 1.44 -1.63
CA LEU A 116 1.49 1.86 -3.01
C LEU A 116 0.85 0.91 -4.03
N ALA A 117 1.10 -0.38 -3.91
CA ALA A 117 0.58 -1.38 -4.85
C ALA A 117 -0.95 -1.30 -4.96
N LEU A 118 -1.65 -1.20 -3.83
CA LEU A 118 -3.11 -1.10 -3.81
C LEU A 118 -3.62 0.24 -4.34
N ARG A 119 -2.90 1.35 -4.10
CA ARG A 119 -3.17 2.67 -4.71
C ARG A 119 -3.14 2.60 -6.24
N TYR A 120 -2.18 1.86 -6.78
CA TYR A 120 -2.01 1.61 -8.21
C TYR A 120 -2.82 0.42 -8.74
N GLN A 121 -3.75 -0.13 -7.94
CA GLN A 121 -4.59 -1.26 -8.32
C GLN A 121 -3.78 -2.47 -8.84
N ALA A 122 -2.67 -2.77 -8.17
CA ALA A 122 -1.80 -3.88 -8.52
C ALA A 122 -2.61 -5.18 -8.69
N PRO A 123 -2.32 -5.98 -9.73
CA PRO A 123 -3.05 -7.20 -10.00
C PRO A 123 -2.80 -8.24 -8.91
N ARG A 124 -3.72 -9.20 -8.83
CA ARG A 124 -3.71 -10.32 -7.89
C ARG A 124 -2.34 -10.99 -7.79
N GLU A 125 -1.70 -11.27 -8.92
CA GLU A 125 -0.39 -11.92 -9.02
C GLU A 125 0.72 -11.11 -8.34
N GLU A 126 0.66 -9.79 -8.42
CA GLU A 126 1.62 -8.90 -7.78
C GLU A 126 1.39 -8.86 -6.26
N CYS A 127 0.13 -8.70 -5.84
CA CYS A 127 -0.27 -8.71 -4.44
C CYS A 127 0.18 -9.99 -3.71
N ARG A 128 0.08 -11.15 -4.38
CA ARG A 128 0.55 -12.45 -3.86
C ARG A 128 2.04 -12.46 -3.50
N ARG A 129 2.88 -11.70 -4.21
CA ARG A 129 4.34 -11.76 -4.06
C ARG A 129 4.82 -11.13 -2.76
N PHE A 130 4.06 -10.19 -2.20
CA PHE A 130 4.48 -9.45 -1.00
C PHE A 130 3.53 -9.59 0.18
N CYS A 131 2.25 -9.93 -0.04
CA CYS A 131 1.28 -10.00 1.06
C CYS A 131 1.40 -11.34 1.80
N PRO A 132 1.76 -11.36 3.10
CA PRO A 132 1.86 -12.60 3.88
C PRO A 132 0.51 -13.31 4.06
N ASN A 133 -0.60 -12.56 4.00
CA ASN A 133 -1.95 -13.10 4.12
C ASN A 133 -2.50 -13.66 2.80
N ALA A 134 -1.83 -13.45 1.66
CA ALA A 134 -2.41 -13.74 0.34
C ALA A 134 -2.93 -15.18 0.23
N LYS A 135 -2.09 -16.17 0.54
CA LYS A 135 -2.47 -17.59 0.45
C LYS A 135 -3.72 -17.92 1.29
N ALA A 136 -3.82 -17.37 2.51
CA ALA A 136 -4.94 -17.62 3.40
C ALA A 136 -6.23 -16.97 2.90
N LEU A 137 -6.15 -15.72 2.43
CA LEU A 137 -7.29 -15.00 1.85
C LEU A 137 -7.82 -15.69 0.58
N GLU A 138 -6.91 -16.20 -0.26
CA GLU A 138 -7.28 -16.86 -1.51
C GLU A 138 -7.88 -18.24 -1.30
N ALA A 139 -7.42 -18.98 -0.28
CA ALA A 139 -8.05 -20.23 0.10
C ALA A 139 -9.52 -20.00 0.49
N ARG A 140 -9.84 -18.87 1.13
CA ARG A 140 -11.23 -18.49 1.45
C ARG A 140 -12.03 -18.07 0.24
N ALA A 141 -11.43 -17.29 -0.67
CA ALA A 141 -12.11 -16.92 -1.92
C ALA A 141 -12.49 -18.15 -2.77
N ALA A 142 -11.69 -19.22 -2.69
CA ALA A 142 -11.90 -20.46 -3.43
C ALA A 142 -12.83 -21.48 -2.73
N ASP A 143 -13.19 -21.27 -1.46
CA ASP A 143 -13.98 -22.19 -0.65
C ASP A 143 -15.45 -21.70 -0.53
N PRO A 144 -16.37 -22.19 -1.39
CA PRO A 144 -17.77 -21.81 -1.34
C PRO A 144 -18.52 -22.33 -0.11
N ASP A 145 -18.04 -23.38 0.57
CA ASP A 145 -18.71 -23.99 1.73
C ASP A 145 -18.42 -23.26 3.04
N SER A 146 -17.39 -22.40 3.05
CA SER A 146 -17.14 -21.45 4.15
C SER A 146 -18.10 -20.25 4.17
N ARG A 147 -18.89 -20.07 3.09
CA ARG A 147 -19.98 -19.09 3.03
C ARG A 147 -21.17 -19.68 3.80
N GLY A 148 -21.33 -19.29 5.06
CA GLY A 148 -22.54 -19.60 5.82
C GLY A 148 -23.81 -19.28 5.01
N PRO A 149 -24.94 -19.97 5.26
CA PRO A 149 -26.13 -19.85 4.42
C PRO A 149 -26.53 -18.38 4.28
N ALA A 150 -26.63 -17.92 3.02
CA ALA A 150 -27.19 -16.62 2.70
C ALA A 150 -28.60 -16.54 3.28
N ASN A 151 -28.83 -15.56 4.16
CA ASN A 151 -30.11 -15.28 4.78
C ASN A 151 -30.68 -13.99 4.19
#